data_AF-A0A258E033-F1
#
_entry.id   AF-A0A258E033-F1
#
_cell.length_a   1.000
_cell.length_b   1.000
_cell.length_c   1.000
_cell.angle_alpha   90.00
_cell.angle_beta   90.00
_cell.angle_gamma   90.00
#
_symmetry.space_group_name_H-M   'P 1'
#
loop_
_entity.id
_entity.type
_entity.pdbx_description
1 polymer ?
#
loop_
_entity_poly.entity_id
_entity_poly.type
_entity_poly.pdbx_seq_one_letter_code
_entity_poly.pdbx_strand_id
1 'polypeptide(L)'
;MTTRRDILKAGALATAAAFLPLRAFAQTLLTPGIGKWRSFQIVTTVEILKPSGKVQAWLPVASFSNPDWFKPGDNSWTTNASAAKLVRDPNSGADMLHLQWAEGEPAPKVELTSKATT
;
A
#
# COMPACT_ATOMS: atom_id res chain seq x y z
N MET A 1 59.84 30.89 25.71
CA MET A 1 58.95 31.31 26.82
C MET A 1 57.63 31.75 26.20
N THR A 2 56.53 31.06 26.48
CA THR A 2 55.18 31.47 26.07
C THR A 2 54.73 32.66 26.92
N THR A 3 54.31 33.75 26.28
CA THR A 3 53.87 34.95 27.00
C THR A 3 52.37 34.90 27.30
N ARG A 4 51.89 35.67 28.28
CA ARG A 4 50.45 35.79 28.59
C ARG A 4 49.61 36.13 27.36
N ARG A 5 50.17 36.94 26.44
CA ARG A 5 49.53 37.33 25.20
C ARG A 5 49.34 36.13 24.26
N ASP A 6 50.29 35.21 24.21
CA ASP A 6 50.22 34.03 23.36
C ASP A 6 49.15 33.06 23.86
N ILE A 7 49.01 32.95 25.20
CA ILE A 7 47.95 32.15 25.84
C ILE A 7 46.55 32.74 25.53
N LEU A 8 46.40 34.07 25.61
CA LEU A 8 45.12 34.73 25.30
C LEU A 8 44.74 34.58 23.82
N LYS A 9 45.70 34.67 22.90
CA LYS A 9 45.47 34.44 21.48
C LYS A 9 45.06 32.99 21.19
N ALA A 10 45.71 32.02 21.82
CA ALA A 10 45.37 30.61 21.67
C ALA A 10 43.95 30.30 22.20
N GLY A 11 43.58 30.86 23.36
CA GLY A 11 42.24 30.71 23.92
C GLY A 11 41.15 31.30 23.01
N ALA A 12 41.38 32.51 22.48
CA ALA A 12 40.44 33.17 21.57
C ALA A 12 40.20 32.36 20.27
N LEU A 13 41.26 31.80 19.69
CA LEU A 13 41.18 30.95 18.50
C LEU A 13 40.44 29.64 18.78
N ALA A 14 40.65 29.02 19.94
CA ALA A 14 39.95 27.79 20.34
C ALA A 14 38.44 28.03 20.49
N THR A 15 38.03 29.13 21.11
CA THR A 15 36.60 29.51 21.19
C THR A 15 36.01 29.82 19.82
N ALA A 16 36.74 30.50 18.94
CA ALA A 16 36.26 30.81 17.59
C ALA A 16 36.03 29.53 16.76
N ALA A 17 36.88 28.51 16.93
CA ALA A 17 36.73 27.23 16.26
C ALA A 17 35.48 26.46 16.71
N ALA A 18 35.03 26.65 17.96
CA ALA A 18 33.81 26.01 18.48
C ALA A 18 32.51 26.60 17.90
N PHE A 19 32.57 27.80 17.30
CA PHE A 19 31.44 28.42 16.59
C PHE A 19 31.43 28.11 15.09
N LEU A 20 32.43 27.40 14.56
CA LEU A 20 32.39 26.94 13.18
C LEU A 20 31.34 25.83 13.07
N PRO A 21 30.40 25.92 12.11
CA PRO A 21 29.42 24.87 11.91
C PRO A 21 30.15 23.57 11.57
N LEU A 22 29.90 22.52 12.36
CA LEU A 22 30.32 21.17 12.02
C LEU A 22 29.74 20.84 10.65
N ARG A 23 30.58 20.35 9.73
CA ARG A 23 30.11 19.84 8.44
C ARG A 23 29.26 18.61 8.70
N ALA A 24 27.94 18.77 8.67
CA ALA A 24 27.03 17.65 8.57
C ALA A 24 27.20 17.06 7.17
N PHE A 25 27.86 15.91 7.10
CA PHE A 25 27.79 15.09 5.90
C PHE A 25 26.40 14.46 5.89
N ALA A 26 25.59 14.80 4.87
CA ALA A 26 24.38 14.03 4.60
C ALA A 26 24.81 12.58 4.43
N GLN A 27 24.14 11.67 5.16
CA GLN A 27 24.37 10.25 5.03
C GLN A 27 24.18 9.87 3.56
N THR A 28 25.19 9.21 3.01
CA THR A 28 25.31 8.84 1.61
C THR A 28 24.02 8.17 1.14
N LEU A 29 23.36 8.82 0.18
CA LEU A 29 22.37 8.24 -0.74
C LEU A 29 21.44 7.18 -0.09
N LEU A 30 20.31 7.64 0.45
CA LEU A 30 19.08 6.87 0.34
C LEU A 30 18.76 6.73 -1.15
N THR A 31 19.46 5.83 -1.82
CA THR A 31 18.99 5.22 -3.06
C THR A 31 18.20 4.02 -2.58
N PRO A 32 16.88 4.12 -2.31
CA PRO A 32 16.08 2.91 -2.23
C PRO A 32 16.29 2.24 -3.58
N GLY A 33 17.08 1.16 -3.59
CA GLY A 33 17.21 0.35 -4.80
C GLY A 33 15.79 0.02 -5.20
N ILE A 34 15.38 0.42 -6.41
CA ILE A 34 14.05 0.15 -6.93
C ILE A 34 13.90 -1.37 -6.83
N GLY A 35 13.19 -1.82 -5.80
CA GLY A 35 13.11 -3.22 -5.48
C GLY A 35 12.49 -3.95 -6.66
N LYS A 36 12.76 -5.25 -6.78
CA LYS A 36 11.93 -6.05 -7.69
C LYS A 36 10.47 -5.92 -7.23
N TRP A 37 9.59 -5.68 -8.20
CA TRP A 37 8.16 -5.75 -8.01
C TRP A 37 7.78 -7.06 -7.32
N ARG A 38 6.94 -6.99 -6.30
CA ARG A 38 6.46 -8.13 -5.52
C ARG A 38 5.05 -8.49 -5.95
N SER A 39 4.82 -9.76 -6.20
CA SER A 39 3.48 -10.28 -6.54
C SER A 39 2.74 -10.73 -5.29
N PHE A 40 1.47 -10.35 -5.20
CA PHE A 40 0.57 -10.70 -4.10
C PHE A 40 -0.71 -11.33 -4.64
N GLN A 41 -1.26 -12.24 -3.85
CA GLN A 41 -2.59 -12.80 -4.04
C GLN A 41 -3.44 -12.40 -2.84
N ILE A 42 -4.54 -11.71 -3.09
CA ILE A 42 -5.50 -11.27 -2.10
C ILE A 42 -6.70 -12.20 -2.20
N VAL A 43 -6.86 -13.07 -1.22
CA VAL A 43 -7.99 -14.01 -1.15
C VAL A 43 -9.00 -13.47 -0.14
N THR A 44 -10.21 -13.21 -0.62
CA THR A 44 -11.34 -12.69 0.15
C THR A 44 -12.45 -13.73 0.17
N THR A 45 -12.69 -14.32 1.34
CA THR A 45 -13.79 -15.26 1.55
C THR A 45 -14.92 -14.56 2.28
N VAL A 46 -16.13 -14.65 1.73
CA VAL A 46 -17.34 -14.07 2.32
C VAL A 46 -18.37 -15.17 2.46
N GLU A 47 -18.90 -15.29 3.68
CA GLU A 47 -19.97 -16.20 4.03
C GLU A 47 -21.07 -15.42 4.74
N ILE A 48 -22.30 -15.54 4.27
CA ILE A 48 -23.45 -14.83 4.83
C ILE A 48 -24.19 -15.80 5.75
N LEU A 49 -24.00 -15.65 7.06
CA LEU A 49 -24.46 -16.62 8.07
C LEU A 49 -25.97 -16.62 8.29
N LYS A 50 -26.64 -15.50 8.03
CA LYS A 50 -28.09 -15.32 8.24
C LYS A 50 -28.71 -14.63 7.03
N PRO A 51 -28.79 -15.32 5.87
CA PRO A 51 -29.36 -14.74 4.67
C PRO A 51 -30.87 -14.55 4.84
N SER A 52 -31.39 -13.41 4.39
CA SER A 52 -32.82 -13.11 4.41
C SER A 52 -33.23 -12.39 3.14
N GLY A 53 -34.26 -12.89 2.47
CA GLY A 53 -34.75 -12.33 1.21
C GLY A 53 -33.69 -12.39 0.10
N LYS A 54 -33.58 -11.30 -0.68
CA LYS A 54 -32.62 -11.18 -1.77
C LYS A 54 -31.27 -10.71 -1.25
N VAL A 55 -30.23 -11.51 -1.50
CA VAL A 55 -28.87 -11.26 -1.00
C VAL A 55 -27.97 -10.87 -2.17
N GLN A 56 -27.20 -9.80 -1.98
CA GLN A 56 -26.21 -9.32 -2.93
C GLN A 56 -24.95 -8.83 -2.20
N ALA A 57 -23.81 -8.94 -2.86
CA ALA A 57 -22.53 -8.44 -2.33
C ALA A 57 -21.74 -7.73 -3.43
N TRP A 58 -21.01 -6.70 -3.01
CA TRP A 58 -20.09 -5.93 -3.85
C TRP A 58 -18.71 -6.04 -3.23
N LEU A 59 -17.84 -6.81 -3.87
CA LEU A 59 -16.48 -7.03 -3.39
C LEU A 59 -15.49 -6.21 -4.19
N PRO A 60 -14.59 -5.45 -3.55
CA PRO A 60 -13.55 -4.74 -4.27
C PRO A 60 -12.59 -5.76 -4.91
N VAL A 61 -12.13 -5.47 -6.12
CA VAL A 61 -11.02 -6.19 -6.75
C VAL A 61 -9.80 -5.29 -6.87
N ALA A 62 -8.62 -5.90 -6.99
CA ALA A 62 -7.41 -5.15 -7.33
C ALA A 62 -7.54 -4.63 -8.78
N SER A 63 -8.05 -3.41 -8.94
CA SER A 63 -8.32 -2.79 -10.25
C SER A 63 -7.60 -1.47 -10.47
N PHE A 64 -7.16 -0.82 -9.39
CA PHE A 64 -6.38 0.40 -9.49
C PHE A 64 -5.06 0.11 -10.23
N SER A 65 -4.63 1.00 -11.11
CA SER A 65 -3.37 0.86 -11.85
C SER A 65 -2.56 2.14 -11.79
N ASN A 66 -1.31 2.01 -11.40
CA ASN A 66 -0.30 3.05 -11.51
C ASN A 66 1.03 2.43 -11.97
N PRO A 67 1.61 2.88 -13.09
CA PRO A 67 2.80 2.27 -13.69
C PRO A 67 4.02 2.26 -12.76
N ASP A 68 4.08 3.17 -11.79
CA ASP A 68 5.23 3.38 -10.93
C ASP A 68 5.22 2.48 -9.68
N TRP A 69 4.04 2.08 -9.18
CA TRP A 69 3.94 1.41 -7.88
C TRP A 69 2.81 0.37 -7.73
N PHE A 70 1.87 0.23 -8.68
CA PHE A 70 0.81 -0.77 -8.57
C PHE A 70 0.29 -1.26 -9.90
N LYS A 71 0.36 -2.57 -10.12
CA LYS A 71 -0.18 -3.23 -11.32
C LYS A 71 -1.25 -4.24 -10.88
N PRO A 72 -2.52 -4.03 -11.28
CA PRO A 72 -3.56 -5.00 -11.04
C PRO A 72 -3.29 -6.22 -11.94
N GLY A 73 -3.52 -7.41 -11.40
CA GLY A 73 -3.44 -8.67 -12.13
C GLY A 73 -4.83 -9.26 -12.37
N ASP A 74 -4.86 -10.58 -12.60
CA ASP A 74 -6.13 -11.28 -12.82
C ASP A 74 -6.97 -11.37 -11.55
N ASN A 75 -8.29 -11.35 -11.75
CA ASN A 75 -9.28 -11.61 -10.72
C ASN A 75 -10.05 -12.89 -11.07
N SER A 76 -10.16 -13.82 -10.11
CA SER A 76 -10.91 -15.07 -10.26
C SER A 76 -11.75 -15.33 -9.02
N TRP A 77 -12.87 -16.04 -9.16
CA TRP A 77 -13.75 -16.32 -8.03
C TRP A 77 -14.45 -17.66 -8.15
N THR A 78 -14.82 -18.22 -7.00
CA THR A 78 -15.66 -19.40 -6.84
C THR A 78 -16.85 -19.02 -5.96
N THR A 79 -18.07 -19.30 -6.40
CA THR A 79 -19.29 -18.89 -5.68
C THR A 79 -20.47 -19.82 -5.97
N ASN A 80 -21.44 -19.85 -5.05
CA ASN A 80 -22.78 -20.38 -5.27
C ASN A 80 -23.80 -19.30 -5.66
N ALA A 81 -23.35 -18.08 -6.01
CA ALA A 81 -24.21 -17.03 -6.53
C ALA A 81 -24.84 -17.44 -7.87
N SER A 82 -26.09 -17.05 -8.10
CA SER A 82 -26.78 -17.27 -9.37
C SER A 82 -26.26 -16.33 -10.47
N ALA A 83 -25.71 -15.18 -10.08
CA ALA A 83 -25.02 -14.27 -10.97
C ALA A 83 -23.77 -13.68 -10.30
N ALA A 84 -22.69 -13.59 -11.08
CA ALA A 84 -21.43 -12.96 -10.69
C ALA A 84 -20.87 -12.18 -11.88
N LYS A 85 -20.63 -10.88 -11.70
CA LYS A 85 -20.08 -10.03 -12.76
C LYS A 85 -19.15 -8.96 -12.21
N LEU A 86 -18.07 -8.68 -12.93
CA LEU A 86 -17.28 -7.48 -12.72
C LEU A 86 -18.06 -6.28 -13.23
N VAL A 87 -18.21 -5.28 -12.38
CA VAL A 87 -18.90 -4.02 -12.67
C VAL A 87 -17.94 -2.88 -12.35
N ARG A 88 -17.81 -1.95 -13.28
CA ARG A 88 -17.09 -0.71 -13.07
C ARG A 88 -18.05 0.36 -12.58
N ASP A 89 -17.75 0.98 -11.44
CA ASP A 89 -18.48 2.15 -10.99
C ASP A 89 -18.14 3.36 -11.90
N PRO A 90 -19.11 3.98 -12.57
CA PRO A 90 -18.85 5.13 -13.45
C PRO A 90 -18.32 6.36 -12.70
N ASN A 91 -18.63 6.51 -11.41
CA ASN A 91 -18.24 7.70 -10.65
C ASN A 91 -16.80 7.59 -10.12
N SER A 92 -16.45 6.49 -9.46
CA SER A 92 -15.11 6.28 -8.91
C SER A 92 -14.13 5.64 -9.89
N GLY A 93 -14.63 4.99 -10.94
CA GLY A 93 -13.83 4.19 -11.87
C GLY A 93 -13.28 2.90 -11.27
N ALA A 94 -13.70 2.52 -10.05
CA ALA A 94 -13.30 1.29 -9.39
C ALA A 94 -14.05 0.08 -9.97
N ASP A 95 -13.33 -1.03 -10.19
CA ASP A 95 -13.97 -2.28 -10.53
C ASP A 95 -14.31 -3.07 -9.26
N MET A 96 -15.52 -3.65 -9.25
CA MET A 96 -16.02 -4.47 -8.16
C MET A 96 -16.66 -5.75 -8.71
N LEU A 97 -16.51 -6.85 -7.98
CA LEU A 97 -17.27 -8.07 -8.23
C LEU A 97 -18.65 -7.93 -7.58
N HIS A 98 -19.69 -7.86 -8.41
CA HIS A 98 -21.08 -7.88 -7.98
C HIS A 98 -21.63 -9.30 -8.04
N LEU A 99 -22.15 -9.76 -6.91
CA LEU A 99 -22.71 -11.08 -6.72
C LEU A 99 -24.18 -10.97 -6.33
N GLN A 100 -25.01 -11.83 -6.90
CA GLN A 100 -26.41 -11.98 -6.53
C GLN A 100 -26.69 -13.46 -6.32
N TRP A 101 -27.25 -13.79 -5.16
CA TRP A 101 -27.70 -15.15 -4.85
C TRP A 101 -29.18 -15.29 -5.13
N ALA A 102 -29.60 -16.53 -5.39
CA ALA A 102 -31.02 -16.85 -5.48
C ALA A 102 -31.72 -16.50 -4.16
N GLU A 103 -32.99 -16.10 -4.25
CA GLU A 103 -33.79 -15.83 -3.07
C GLU A 103 -33.95 -17.11 -2.24
N GLY A 104 -33.65 -17.04 -0.95
CA GLY A 104 -33.68 -18.19 -0.06
C GLY A 104 -32.44 -19.10 -0.14
N GLU A 105 -31.35 -18.68 -0.82
CA GLU A 105 -30.06 -19.38 -0.73
C GLU A 105 -29.65 -19.51 0.76
N PRO A 106 -29.52 -20.74 1.31
CA PRO A 106 -29.34 -20.95 2.73
C PRO A 106 -27.93 -20.62 3.23
N ALA A 107 -26.92 -20.67 2.35
CA ALA A 107 -25.53 -20.39 2.70
C ALA A 107 -24.79 -19.62 1.59
N PRO A 108 -25.13 -18.34 1.33
CA PRO A 108 -24.45 -17.54 0.32
C PRO A 108 -22.95 -17.43 0.64
N LYS A 109 -22.12 -17.86 -0.32
CA LYS A 109 -20.67 -17.85 -0.19
C LYS A 109 -19.96 -17.47 -1.47
N VAL A 110 -18.80 -16.83 -1.29
CA VAL A 110 -17.88 -16.53 -2.38
C VAL A 110 -16.46 -16.51 -1.86
N GLU A 111 -15.55 -17.03 -2.67
CA GLU A 111 -14.13 -16.80 -2.54
C GLU A 111 -13.65 -16.03 -3.77
N LEU A 112 -13.14 -14.83 -3.55
CA LEU A 112 -12.56 -13.96 -4.57
C LEU A 112 -11.05 -13.94 -4.40
N THR A 113 -10.32 -14.24 -5.47
CA THR A 113 -8.88 -14.07 -5.58
C THR A 113 -8.57 -12.89 -6.49
N SER A 114 -7.87 -11.88 -5.98
CA SER A 114 -7.32 -10.77 -6.77
C SER A 114 -5.80 -10.83 -6.76
N LYS A 115 -5.16 -10.72 -7.93
CA LYS A 115 -3.71 -10.62 -8.02
C LYS A 115 -3.28 -9.15 -8.15
N ALA A 116 -2.15 -8.81 -7.55
CA ALA A 116 -1.56 -7.49 -7.70
C ALA A 116 -0.03 -7.59 -7.66
N THR A 117 0.62 -6.58 -8.22
CA THR A 117 2.07 -6.43 -8.13
C THR A 117 2.40 -5.01 -7.66
N THR A 118 3.28 -4.86 -6.66
CA THR A 118 3.68 -3.57 -6.06
C THR A 118 5.18 -3.49 -5.80
#